data_AF-A0A7C6BBA9-F1
#
_entry.id   AF-A0A7C6BBA9-F1
#
_cell.length_a   1.000
_cell.length_b   1.000
_cell.length_c   1.000
_cell.angle_alpha   90.00
_cell.angle_beta   90.00
_cell.angle_gamma   90.00
#
_symmetry.space_group_name_H-M   'P 1'
#
loop_
_entity.id
_entity.type
_entity.pdbx_description
1 polymer ?
#
loop_
_entity_poly.entity_id
_entity_poly.type
_entity_poly.pdbx_seq_one_letter_code
_entity_poly.pdbx_strand_id
1 'polypeptide(L)'
;MNTQANQLKNEESPYLRQHANNPVAWYPWGEEALEKAKKENKLIFLSIGYSTCHWCHVMEQESFDNEEIAQMLNRDFINIKVDREEYPNIDKHYQSVYKMMNHKSGGWPLTVIMSPNSEVFYTATYLPPKNRYNHKGLTELLPELYDLY
;
A
#
# COMPACT_ATOMS: atom_id res chain seq x y z
N MET A 1 2.46 4.94 23.89
CA MET A 1 1.99 3.84 23.01
C MET A 1 3.23 3.25 22.39
N ASN A 2 3.42 1.94 22.47
CA ASN A 2 4.60 1.27 21.92
C ASN A 2 4.47 1.26 20.39
N THR A 3 4.98 2.28 19.71
CA THR A 3 5.20 2.23 18.27
C THR A 3 6.38 1.31 18.01
N GLN A 4 6.10 0.01 17.97
CA GLN A 4 7.09 -0.98 17.59
C GLN A 4 7.39 -0.76 16.11
N ALA A 5 8.56 -0.17 15.81
CA ALA A 5 8.95 0.14 14.45
C ALA A 5 8.89 -1.11 13.56
N ASN A 6 8.20 -0.98 12.42
CA ASN A 6 7.96 -2.04 11.44
C ASN A 6 9.25 -2.37 10.64
N GLN A 7 9.16 -3.24 9.63
CA GLN A 7 10.34 -3.73 8.91
C GLN A 7 11.08 -2.62 8.15
N LEU A 8 10.41 -1.52 7.81
CA LEU A 8 11.01 -0.40 7.07
C LEU A 8 12.10 0.35 7.85
N LYS A 9 12.22 0.14 9.17
CA LYS A 9 13.29 0.75 9.98
C LYS A 9 14.69 0.35 9.54
N ASN A 10 14.82 -0.78 8.84
CA ASN A 10 16.09 -1.32 8.37
C ASN A 10 16.43 -0.88 6.93
N GLU A 11 15.54 -0.12 6.28
CA GLU A 11 15.74 0.32 4.90
C GLU A 11 16.69 1.52 4.80
N GLU A 12 17.39 1.63 3.67
CA GLU A 12 18.25 2.78 3.38
C GLU A 12 17.48 3.99 2.85
N SER A 13 16.39 3.75 2.11
CA SER A 13 15.49 4.80 1.61
C SER A 13 15.01 5.71 2.75
N PRO A 14 15.31 7.02 2.69
CA PRO A 14 14.72 8.00 3.61
C PRO A 14 13.19 8.01 3.54
N TYR A 15 12.61 7.79 2.35
CA TYR A 15 11.17 7.71 2.15
C TYR A 15 10.57 6.52 2.89
N LEU A 16 11.15 5.32 2.78
CA LEU A 16 10.65 4.14 3.49
C LEU A 16 10.81 4.29 5.02
N ARG A 17 11.94 4.82 5.49
CA ARG A 17 12.16 5.04 6.93
C ARG A 17 11.18 6.01 7.56
N GLN A 18 10.65 6.98 6.80
CA GLN A 18 9.60 7.87 7.30
C GLN A 18 8.33 7.10 7.72
N HIS A 19 8.05 5.99 7.06
CA HIS A 19 6.91 5.11 7.36
C HIS A 19 7.20 4.04 8.43
N ALA A 20 8.43 3.98 8.98
CA ALA A 20 8.84 2.92 9.89
C ALA A 20 8.07 2.90 11.22
N ASN A 21 7.50 4.04 11.61
CA ASN A 21 6.73 4.18 12.85
C ASN A 21 5.21 4.20 12.62
N ASN A 22 4.73 4.09 11.37
CA ASN A 22 3.29 3.98 11.14
C ASN A 22 2.76 2.70 11.82
N PRO A 23 1.53 2.71 12.36
CA PRO A 23 0.89 1.52 12.94
C PRO A 23 0.64 0.40 11.90
N VAL A 24 0.65 0.73 10.61
CA VAL A 24 0.63 -0.28 9.54
C VAL A 24 1.94 -1.08 9.59
N ALA A 25 1.80 -2.41 9.60
CA ALA A 25 2.90 -3.37 9.60
C ALA A 25 3.52 -3.49 8.20
N TRP A 26 4.23 -2.44 7.79
CA TRP A 26 4.87 -2.37 6.48
C TRP A 26 6.03 -3.35 6.35
N TYR A 27 6.10 -3.95 5.17
CA TYR A 27 7.25 -4.66 4.61
C TYR A 27 7.85 -3.86 3.45
N PRO A 28 9.18 -3.91 3.25
CA PRO A 28 9.77 -3.46 1.99
C PRO A 28 9.39 -4.42 0.86
N TRP A 29 9.57 -3.98 -0.38
CA TRP A 29 9.44 -4.88 -1.53
C TRP A 29 10.49 -5.98 -1.48
N GLY A 30 10.07 -7.25 -1.55
CA GLY A 30 11.00 -8.37 -1.55
C GLY A 30 10.32 -9.72 -1.40
N GLU A 31 11.12 -10.78 -1.54
CA GLU A 31 10.66 -12.17 -1.45
C GLU A 31 10.02 -12.48 -0.09
N GLU A 32 10.53 -11.93 1.01
CA GLU A 32 9.98 -12.14 2.35
C GLU A 32 8.48 -11.80 2.42
N ALA A 33 8.09 -10.62 1.90
CA ALA A 33 6.71 -10.17 1.94
C ALA A 33 5.80 -11.01 1.03
N LEU A 34 6.29 -11.36 -0.16
CA LEU A 34 5.55 -12.16 -1.13
C LEU A 34 5.35 -13.60 -0.64
N GLU A 35 6.38 -14.23 -0.07
CA GLU A 35 6.27 -15.58 0.50
C GLU A 35 5.41 -15.60 1.76
N LYS A 36 5.46 -14.54 2.58
CA LYS A 36 4.55 -14.38 3.72
C LYS A 36 3.09 -14.32 3.27
N ALA A 37 2.78 -13.59 2.19
CA ALA A 37 1.44 -13.52 1.63
C ALA A 37 0.92 -14.89 1.22
N LYS A 38 1.73 -15.68 0.49
CA LYS A 38 1.40 -17.07 0.12
C LYS A 38 1.20 -17.97 1.34
N LYS A 39 2.12 -17.91 2.29
CA LYS A 39 2.10 -18.77 3.48
C LYS A 39 0.90 -18.49 4.38
N GLU A 40 0.55 -17.22 4.55
CA GLU A 40 -0.59 -16.80 5.38
C GLU A 40 -1.91 -16.76 4.59
N ASN A 41 -1.87 -17.03 3.28
CA ASN A 41 -3.00 -16.87 2.36
C ASN A 41 -3.68 -15.50 2.50
N LYS A 42 -2.88 -14.44 2.56
CA LYS A 42 -3.34 -13.05 2.70
C LYS A 42 -3.13 -12.27 1.42
N LEU A 43 -4.09 -11.39 1.14
CA LEU A 43 -3.97 -10.40 0.07
C LEU A 43 -2.76 -9.50 0.29
N ILE A 44 -2.26 -8.89 -0.78
CA ILE A 44 -1.17 -7.92 -0.70
C ILE A 44 -1.75 -6.53 -0.95
N PHE A 45 -1.46 -5.60 -0.03
CA PHE A 45 -1.67 -4.17 -0.20
C PHE A 45 -0.34 -3.53 -0.57
N LEU A 46 -0.15 -3.19 -1.84
CA LEU A 46 1.07 -2.57 -2.34
C LEU A 46 0.87 -1.05 -2.49
N SER A 47 1.74 -0.26 -1.85
CA SER A 47 1.74 1.20 -1.92
C SER A 47 3.08 1.75 -2.40
N ILE A 48 3.10 2.28 -3.63
CA ILE A 48 4.28 2.87 -4.26
C ILE A 48 4.23 4.39 -4.14
N GLY A 49 5.33 5.00 -3.69
CA GLY A 49 5.48 6.46 -3.58
C GLY A 49 6.94 6.90 -3.68
N TYR A 50 7.20 8.16 -3.31
CA TYR A 50 8.53 8.77 -3.27
C TYR A 50 8.57 9.98 -2.34
N SER A 51 9.78 10.39 -1.98
CA SER A 51 10.10 11.45 -1.01
C SER A 51 9.49 12.84 -1.29
N THR A 52 9.22 13.19 -2.55
CA THR A 52 8.69 14.52 -2.94
C THR A 52 7.23 14.46 -3.43
N CYS A 53 6.55 13.36 -3.20
CA CYS A 53 5.16 13.14 -3.61
C CYS A 53 4.18 13.77 -2.61
N HIS A 54 3.53 14.89 -2.97
CA HIS A 54 2.56 15.56 -2.09
C HIS A 54 1.45 14.61 -1.59
N TRP A 55 0.76 13.92 -2.51
CA TRP A 55 -0.36 13.05 -2.15
C TRP A 55 0.05 11.80 -1.37
N CYS A 56 1.32 11.39 -1.45
CA CYS A 56 1.83 10.27 -0.66
C CYS A 56 1.91 10.66 0.82
N HIS A 57 2.33 11.90 1.11
CA HIS A 57 2.32 12.46 2.47
C HIS A 57 0.90 12.65 2.99
N VAL A 58 0.00 13.18 2.14
CA VAL A 58 -1.40 13.35 2.53
C VAL A 58 -2.06 12.01 2.88
N MET A 59 -1.88 10.98 2.04
CA MET A 59 -2.44 9.66 2.32
C MET A 59 -1.84 9.01 3.57
N GLU A 60 -0.54 9.21 3.81
CA GLU A 60 0.14 8.74 5.01
C GLU A 60 -0.48 9.34 6.27
N GLN A 61 -0.51 10.67 6.35
CA GLN A 61 -1.05 11.40 7.50
C GLN A 61 -2.53 11.13 7.73
N GLU A 62 -3.33 11.05 6.67
CA GLU A 62 -4.77 10.85 6.80
C GLU A 62 -5.15 9.39 7.08
N SER A 63 -4.35 8.42 6.62
CA SER A 63 -4.75 7.01 6.58
C SER A 63 -3.78 6.04 7.22
N PHE A 64 -2.48 6.12 6.93
CA PHE A 64 -1.52 5.13 7.42
C PHE A 64 -1.09 5.37 8.87
N ASP A 65 -1.26 6.59 9.38
CA ASP A 65 -1.13 6.92 10.80
C ASP A 65 -2.41 6.67 11.62
N ASN A 66 -3.50 6.29 10.97
CA ASN A 66 -4.76 6.01 11.64
C ASN A 66 -4.80 4.55 12.14
N GLU A 67 -4.90 4.37 13.46
CA GLU A 67 -4.92 3.06 14.12
C GLU A 67 -6.05 2.13 13.64
N GLU A 68 -7.24 2.66 13.36
CA GLU A 68 -8.38 1.86 12.88
C GLU A 68 -8.11 1.29 11.48
N ILE A 69 -7.64 2.15 10.56
CA ILE A 69 -7.27 1.74 9.20
C ILE A 69 -6.09 0.77 9.24
N ALA A 70 -5.09 1.04 10.08
CA ALA A 70 -3.93 0.17 10.24
C ALA A 70 -4.32 -1.22 10.78
N GLN A 71 -5.26 -1.30 11.71
CA GLN A 71 -5.78 -2.59 12.19
C GLN A 71 -6.46 -3.38 11.07
N MET A 72 -7.28 -2.72 10.24
CA MET A 72 -7.91 -3.36 9.08
C MET A 72 -6.86 -3.88 8.08
N LEU A 73 -5.88 -3.04 7.74
CA LEU A 73 -4.78 -3.41 6.84
C LEU A 73 -3.96 -4.58 7.39
N ASN A 74 -3.57 -4.54 8.66
CA ASN A 74 -2.72 -5.57 9.28
C ASN A 74 -3.45 -6.92 9.46
N ARG A 75 -4.77 -6.88 9.65
CA ARG A 75 -5.59 -8.09 9.79
C ARG A 75 -5.63 -8.86 8.47
N ASP A 76 -5.94 -8.17 7.39
CA ASP A 76 -6.39 -8.79 6.14
C ASP A 76 -5.31 -8.84 5.04
N PHE A 77 -4.28 -7.99 5.16
CA PHE A 77 -3.28 -7.80 4.09
C PHE A 77 -1.85 -7.99 4.59
N ILE A 78 -0.97 -8.38 3.66
CA ILE A 78 0.47 -8.10 3.73
C ILE A 78 0.71 -6.74 3.10
N ASN A 79 1.12 -5.78 3.93
CA ASN A 79 1.28 -4.38 3.54
C ASN A 79 2.71 -4.16 3.04
N ILE A 80 2.87 -3.80 1.76
CA ILE A 80 4.17 -3.58 1.12
C ILE A 80 4.31 -2.11 0.73
N LYS A 81 5.39 -1.47 1.17
CA LYS A 81 5.74 -0.10 0.79
C LYS A 81 6.92 -0.12 -0.18
N VAL A 82 6.83 0.67 -1.25
CA VAL A 82 7.87 0.75 -2.28
C VAL A 82 8.26 2.21 -2.51
N ASP A 83 9.56 2.45 -2.49
CA ASP A 83 10.15 3.67 -3.02
C ASP A 83 10.42 3.49 -4.51
N ARG A 84 9.74 4.26 -5.36
CA ARG A 84 10.00 4.22 -6.81
C ARG A 84 11.39 4.71 -7.19
N GLU A 85 12.04 5.52 -6.34
CA GLU A 85 13.38 6.05 -6.62
C GLU A 85 14.41 4.91 -6.54
N GLU A 86 14.19 3.94 -5.64
CA GLU A 86 14.98 2.71 -5.53
C GLU A 86 14.49 1.59 -6.47
N TYR A 87 13.18 1.49 -6.70
CA TYR A 87 12.56 0.44 -7.51
C TYR A 87 11.78 0.98 -8.74
N PRO A 88 12.43 1.71 -9.67
CA PRO A 88 11.74 2.34 -10.81
C PRO A 88 11.11 1.33 -11.78
N ASN A 89 11.68 0.12 -11.86
CA ASN A 89 11.13 -0.96 -12.70
C ASN A 89 9.80 -1.49 -12.16
N ILE A 90 9.68 -1.61 -10.83
CA ILE A 90 8.46 -2.05 -10.15
C ILE A 90 7.38 -0.96 -10.31
N ASP A 91 7.74 0.31 -10.07
CA ASP A 91 6.87 1.46 -10.32
C ASP A 91 6.30 1.45 -11.75
N LYS A 92 7.18 1.36 -12.76
CA LYS A 92 6.77 1.36 -14.17
C LYS A 92 5.86 0.18 -14.52
N HIS A 93 6.14 -1.00 -13.98
CA HIS A 93 5.29 -2.18 -14.16
C HIS A 93 3.87 -1.92 -13.65
N TYR A 94 3.73 -1.51 -12.39
CA TYR A 94 2.41 -1.30 -11.78
C TYR A 94 1.69 -0.06 -12.31
N GLN A 95 2.39 0.98 -12.77
CA GLN A 95 1.77 2.07 -13.53
C GLN A 95 1.16 1.58 -14.85
N SER A 96 1.81 0.62 -15.51
CA SER A 96 1.28 0.01 -16.74
C SER A 96 0.05 -0.85 -16.45
N VAL A 97 0.07 -1.63 -15.36
CA VAL A 97 -1.08 -2.40 -14.86
C VAL A 97 -2.26 -1.46 -14.56
N TYR A 98 -2.02 -0.38 -13.80
CA TYR A 98 -3.03 0.62 -13.52
C TYR A 98 -3.64 1.20 -14.81
N LYS A 99 -2.79 1.58 -15.77
CA LYS A 99 -3.26 2.16 -17.04
C LYS A 99 -4.14 1.21 -17.83
N MET A 100 -3.79 -0.07 -17.84
CA MET A 100 -4.56 -1.12 -18.52
C MET A 100 -5.92 -1.36 -17.84
N MET A 101 -5.97 -1.41 -16.51
CA MET A 101 -7.21 -1.66 -15.76
C MET A 101 -8.16 -0.45 -15.73
N ASN A 102 -7.63 0.77 -15.69
CA ASN A 102 -8.42 1.99 -15.51
C ASN A 102 -8.60 2.81 -16.80
N HIS A 103 -7.98 2.38 -17.90
CA HIS A 103 -7.95 3.09 -19.19
C HIS A 103 -7.50 4.56 -19.09
N LYS A 104 -6.67 4.90 -18.10
CA LYS A 104 -6.16 6.25 -17.86
C LYS A 104 -4.76 6.23 -17.26
N SER A 105 -4.01 7.31 -17.41
CA SER A 105 -2.69 7.45 -16.77
C SER A 105 -2.82 7.39 -15.24
N GLY A 106 -1.87 6.71 -14.59
CA GLY A 106 -1.78 6.67 -13.14
C GLY A 106 -1.05 7.88 -12.56
N GLY A 107 -0.68 7.74 -11.30
CA GLY A 107 0.01 8.76 -10.51
C GLY A 107 0.46 8.16 -9.18
N TRP A 108 0.89 9.01 -8.26
CA TRP A 108 1.33 8.61 -6.93
C TRP A 108 0.49 9.31 -5.84
N PRO A 109 0.23 8.64 -4.70
CA PRO A 109 0.61 7.27 -4.39
C PRO A 109 -0.11 6.29 -5.31
N LEU A 110 0.56 5.21 -5.69
CA LEU A 110 -0.04 4.13 -6.48
C LEU A 110 -0.39 2.99 -5.52
N THR A 111 -1.67 2.66 -5.44
CA THR A 111 -2.19 1.56 -4.62
C THR A 111 -2.57 0.40 -5.53
N VAL A 112 -2.08 -0.79 -5.20
CA VAL A 112 -2.36 -2.03 -5.94
C VAL A 112 -2.73 -3.11 -4.95
N ILE A 113 -3.85 -3.79 -5.20
CA ILE A 113 -4.28 -4.95 -4.41
C ILE A 113 -4.20 -6.19 -5.28
N MET A 114 -3.58 -7.22 -4.74
CA MET A 114 -3.34 -8.47 -5.46
C MET A 114 -3.49 -9.68 -4.54
N SER A 115 -3.74 -10.83 -5.17
CA SER A 115 -3.83 -12.13 -4.49
C SER A 115 -2.47 -12.51 -3.86
N PRO A 116 -2.44 -13.52 -2.96
CA PRO A 116 -1.18 -14.10 -2.48
C PRO A 116 -0.23 -14.58 -3.60
N ASN A 117 -0.77 -14.87 -4.79
CA ASN A 117 -0.02 -15.28 -5.98
C ASN A 117 0.36 -14.10 -6.88
N SER A 118 0.25 -12.87 -6.38
CA SER A 118 0.53 -11.62 -7.09
C SER A 118 -0.38 -11.33 -8.30
N GLU A 119 -1.59 -11.89 -8.32
CA GLU A 119 -2.59 -11.58 -9.34
C GLU A 119 -3.32 -10.29 -8.97
N VAL A 120 -3.12 -9.23 -9.76
CA VAL A 120 -3.71 -7.91 -9.49
C VAL A 120 -5.18 -7.89 -9.86
N PHE A 121 -6.04 -7.45 -8.93
CA PHE A 121 -7.47 -7.31 -9.18
C PHE A 121 -8.04 -5.93 -8.82
N TYR A 122 -7.28 -5.08 -8.12
CA TYR A 122 -7.67 -3.70 -7.88
C TYR A 122 -6.48 -2.75 -7.95
N THR A 123 -6.70 -1.56 -8.53
CA THR A 123 -5.69 -0.49 -8.60
C THR A 123 -6.34 0.87 -8.40
N ALA A 124 -5.65 1.76 -7.70
CA ALA A 124 -6.07 3.12 -7.44
C ALA A 124 -4.85 4.03 -7.26
N THR A 125 -5.07 5.35 -7.24
CA THR A 125 -4.04 6.29 -6.81
C THR A 125 -4.23 6.63 -5.33
N TYR A 126 -4.52 7.89 -5.03
CA TYR A 126 -4.89 8.33 -3.68
C TYR A 126 -6.23 7.75 -3.28
N LEU A 127 -6.31 7.22 -2.05
CA LEU A 127 -7.53 6.75 -1.41
C LEU A 127 -7.72 7.52 -0.10
N PRO A 128 -8.86 8.19 0.10
CA PRO A 128 -9.14 8.89 1.36
C PRO A 128 -9.44 7.90 2.50
N PRO A 129 -9.30 8.29 3.77
CA PRO A 129 -9.61 7.40 4.90
C PRO A 129 -11.11 7.05 4.98
N LYS A 130 -11.97 8.02 4.67
CA LYS A 130 -13.44 7.91 4.64
C LYS A 130 -13.97 8.32 3.28
N ASN A 131 -15.19 7.90 2.95
CA ASN A 131 -15.85 8.28 1.72
C ASN A 131 -15.85 9.80 1.53
N ARG A 132 -15.43 10.25 0.34
CA ARG A 132 -15.48 11.65 -0.07
C ARG A 132 -16.11 11.73 -1.45
N TYR A 133 -17.20 12.49 -1.55
CA TYR A 133 -17.98 12.64 -2.79
C TYR A 133 -18.33 11.26 -3.40
N ASN A 134 -17.89 11.00 -4.62
CA ASN A 134 -18.15 9.76 -5.36
C ASN A 134 -17.03 8.70 -5.19
N HIS A 135 -16.13 8.87 -4.21
CA HIS A 135 -15.01 7.96 -3.97
C HIS A 135 -15.15 7.26 -2.62
N LYS A 136 -15.09 5.92 -2.66
CA LYS A 136 -14.99 5.09 -1.46
C LYS A 136 -13.66 5.37 -0.75
N GLY A 137 -13.70 5.46 0.57
CA GLY A 137 -12.51 5.54 1.41
C GLY A 137 -12.04 4.17 1.88
N LEU A 138 -10.86 4.11 2.47
CA LEU A 138 -10.23 2.87 2.94
C LEU A 138 -11.09 2.10 3.95
N THR A 139 -11.80 2.81 4.82
CA THR A 139 -12.70 2.20 5.83
C THR A 139 -13.82 1.34 5.23
N GLU A 140 -14.31 1.68 4.03
CA GLU A 140 -15.31 0.86 3.32
C GLU A 140 -14.70 -0.04 2.25
N LEU A 141 -13.62 0.43 1.60
CA LEU A 141 -12.99 -0.28 0.50
C LEU A 141 -12.25 -1.55 0.96
N LEU A 142 -11.54 -1.50 2.09
CA LEU A 142 -10.74 -2.64 2.55
C LEU A 142 -11.58 -3.90 2.84
N PRO A 143 -12.72 -3.82 3.57
CA PRO A 143 -13.60 -4.98 3.78
C PRO A 143 -14.17 -5.52 2.46
N GLU A 144 -14.62 -4.63 1.56
CA GLU A 144 -15.16 -5.04 0.26
C GLU A 144 -14.13 -5.76 -0.60
N LEU A 145 -12.89 -5.28 -0.65
CA LEU A 145 -11.82 -5.93 -1.40
C LEU A 145 -11.40 -7.26 -0.79
N TYR A 146 -11.51 -7.41 0.53
CA TYR A 146 -11.28 -8.68 1.20
C TYR A 146 -12.38 -9.70 0.87
N ASP A 147 -13.65 -9.30 0.93
CA ASP A 147 -14.79 -10.19 0.66
C ASP A 147 -14.88 -10.65 -0.81
N LEU A 148 -14.23 -9.93 -1.73
CA LEU A 148 -14.18 -10.28 -3.16
C LEU A 148 -13.19 -11.41 -3.48
N TYR A 149 -12.31 -11.79 -2.55
CA TYR A 149 -11.28 -12.82 -2.72
C TYR A 149 -11.57 -14.04 -1.86
#